data_AF-A0A9D4EWV0-F1
#
_entry.id   AF-A0A9D4EWV0-F1
#
_cell.length_a   1.000
_cell.length_b   1.000
_cell.length_c   1.000
_cell.angle_alpha   90.00
_cell.angle_beta   90.00
_cell.angle_gamma   90.00
#
_symmetry.space_group_name_H-M   'P 1'
#
loop_
_entity.id
_entity.type
_entity.pdbx_description
1 polymer ?
#
loop_
_entity_poly.entity_id
_entity_poly.type
_entity_poly.pdbx_seq_one_letter_code
_entity_poly.pdbx_strand_id
1 'polypeptide(L)'
;MRDNRKPLRDQANKHGPRTYYPTGPTYKIDGTNVKWMDWNFDISGGQIRGPALFDVKFKGERILYELAVNDIALNYATDSHSQNNIIYADATYGIMGGDTPGTVIKDIDCPKHGSVLQTSFWLTATQRAYNMSSICVYEADGKSALWRHAGMGFEAGLRNRPVVIGNYDHTFEFHFFLDGKIFNYVRASGFIQASFWERDDPKWPDKTRSSFGYKVSDYMSGPIHDHMFGFKVDFDLIDRNNSFQLVNWKAGPILKAIRTQNASIPAAPEYFIYNETRYIDWERVQTERAITKQAHQQFMFVVNTREKNKWGVERGYVIEPLATGNL
;
A
#
# COMPACT_ATOMS: atom_id res chain seq x y z
N MET A 1 10.30 -2.29 -22.70
CA MET A 1 11.54 -2.44 -23.49
C MET A 1 11.68 -1.23 -24.43
N ARG A 2 12.88 -0.65 -24.61
CA ARG A 2 13.10 0.51 -25.50
C ARG A 2 13.35 0.01 -26.93
N ASP A 3 12.52 0.43 -27.90
CA ASP A 3 12.83 0.21 -29.31
C ASP A 3 13.94 1.17 -29.75
N ASN A 4 15.17 0.67 -29.82
CA ASN A 4 16.34 1.45 -30.22
C ASN A 4 16.33 1.87 -31.71
N ARG A 5 15.36 1.41 -32.51
CA ARG A 5 15.16 1.84 -33.90
C ARG A 5 14.28 3.09 -34.01
N LYS A 6 13.61 3.51 -32.93
CA LYS A 6 12.86 4.77 -32.88
C LYS A 6 13.78 5.91 -32.46
N PRO A 7 13.61 7.12 -33.02
CA PRO A 7 14.35 8.29 -32.56
C PRO A 7 14.05 8.55 -31.08
N LEU A 8 15.00 9.20 -30.40
CA LEU A 8 14.75 9.75 -29.08
C LEU A 8 13.60 10.77 -29.13
N ARG A 9 12.83 10.88 -28.05
CA ARG A 9 11.86 11.97 -27.89
C ARG A 9 12.59 13.31 -27.91
N ASP A 10 11.91 14.35 -28.37
CA ASP A 10 12.40 15.72 -28.24
C ASP A 10 12.76 16.02 -26.78
N GLN A 11 13.85 16.76 -26.58
CA GLN A 11 14.42 17.11 -25.27
C GLN A 11 14.96 15.91 -24.43
N ALA A 12 15.04 14.68 -24.96
CA ALA A 12 15.62 13.54 -24.22
C ALA A 12 17.13 13.68 -23.89
N ASN A 13 17.81 14.69 -24.45
CA ASN A 13 19.16 15.09 -24.09
C ASN A 13 19.22 16.01 -22.85
N LYS A 14 18.08 16.53 -22.38
CA LYS A 14 18.00 17.30 -21.13
C LYS A 14 17.76 16.37 -19.95
N HIS A 15 18.37 16.67 -18.81
CA HIS A 15 18.04 15.99 -17.56
C HIS A 15 16.60 16.31 -17.14
N GLY A 16 15.91 15.32 -16.58
CA GLY A 16 14.61 15.53 -15.94
C GLY A 16 14.72 16.38 -14.66
N PRO A 17 13.59 16.85 -14.10
CA PRO A 17 13.57 17.57 -12.83
C PRO A 17 14.24 16.78 -11.70
N ARG A 18 14.96 17.47 -10.82
CA ARG A 18 15.64 16.90 -9.66
C ARG A 18 15.25 17.64 -8.39
N THR A 19 15.05 16.91 -7.30
CA THR A 19 14.87 17.43 -5.95
C THR A 19 16.24 17.50 -5.23
N TYR A 20 16.39 18.44 -4.30
CA TYR A 20 17.58 18.61 -3.46
C TYR A 20 17.19 19.17 -2.09
N TYR A 21 18.06 19.00 -1.08
CA TYR A 21 17.88 19.63 0.22
C TYR A 21 18.78 20.87 0.33
N PRO A 22 18.22 22.09 0.48
CA PRO A 22 19.02 23.30 0.68
C PRO A 22 19.87 23.26 1.97
N THR A 23 19.37 22.61 3.01
CA THR A 23 19.95 22.57 4.37
C THR A 23 20.32 21.15 4.84
N GLY A 24 20.31 20.16 3.94
CA GLY A 24 20.36 18.75 4.31
C GLY A 24 19.01 18.20 4.79
N PRO A 25 18.93 16.88 5.07
CA PRO A 25 17.70 16.22 5.54
C PRO A 25 17.35 16.64 6.97
N THR A 26 16.07 16.68 7.31
CA THR A 26 15.58 16.91 8.68
C THR A 26 15.41 15.61 9.48
N TYR A 27 15.28 14.46 8.81
CA TYR A 27 15.33 13.14 9.42
C TYR A 27 16.72 12.78 9.95
N LYS A 28 16.75 11.94 10.99
CA LYS A 28 17.95 11.31 11.55
C LYS A 28 17.80 9.80 11.53
N ILE A 29 18.91 9.10 11.33
CA ILE A 29 18.99 7.64 11.38
C ILE A 29 20.09 7.26 12.37
N ASP A 30 19.76 6.36 13.30
CA ASP A 30 20.69 5.80 14.29
C ASP A 30 20.53 4.28 14.28
N GLY A 31 21.48 3.57 13.65
CA GLY A 31 21.31 2.16 13.32
C GLY A 31 20.09 1.91 12.41
N THR A 32 19.09 1.19 12.93
CA THR A 32 17.78 0.95 12.30
C THR A 32 16.72 2.00 12.62
N ASN A 33 16.95 2.81 13.65
CA ASN A 33 15.98 3.74 14.18
C ASN A 33 15.93 5.01 13.32
N VAL A 34 14.75 5.39 12.87
CA VAL A 34 14.51 6.61 12.09
C VAL A 34 13.64 7.57 12.89
N LYS A 35 14.11 8.82 13.01
CA LYS A 35 13.38 9.92 13.62
C LYS A 35 13.18 11.01 12.58
N TRP A 36 11.92 11.41 12.36
CA TRP A 36 11.57 12.47 11.41
C TRP A 36 10.37 13.26 11.95
N MET A 37 10.57 14.56 12.21
CA MET A 37 9.56 15.39 12.88
C MET A 37 9.08 14.72 14.19
N ASP A 38 7.78 14.47 14.34
CA ASP A 38 7.19 13.78 15.48
C ASP A 38 7.20 12.23 15.37
N TRP A 39 7.71 11.67 14.27
CA TRP A 39 7.78 10.23 14.03
C TRP A 39 9.06 9.60 14.58
N ASN A 40 8.90 8.40 15.12
CA ASN A 40 10.00 7.54 15.56
C ASN A 40 9.62 6.07 15.29
N PHE A 41 10.47 5.31 14.58
CA PHE A 41 10.24 3.90 14.27
C PHE A 41 11.54 3.18 13.93
N ASP A 42 11.57 1.86 14.07
CA ASP A 42 12.68 1.02 13.67
C ASP A 42 12.39 0.30 12.35
N ILE A 43 13.37 0.30 11.45
CA ILE A 43 13.28 -0.37 10.15
C ILE A 43 13.93 -1.76 10.20
N SER A 44 13.25 -2.76 9.63
CA SER A 44 13.79 -4.09 9.40
C SER A 44 13.52 -4.56 7.96
N GLY A 45 14.31 -5.53 7.50
CA GLY A 45 14.11 -6.25 6.24
C GLY A 45 14.39 -7.72 6.45
N GLY A 46 13.38 -8.56 6.27
CA GLY A 46 13.50 -10.02 6.36
C GLY A 46 13.65 -10.66 4.99
N GLN A 47 14.52 -11.67 4.87
CA GLN A 47 14.76 -12.41 3.62
C GLN A 47 13.46 -12.93 2.99
N ILE A 48 12.59 -13.51 3.82
CA ILE A 48 11.31 -14.13 3.42
C ILE A 48 10.20 -13.09 3.28
N ARG A 49 9.91 -12.34 4.35
CA ARG A 49 8.74 -11.45 4.45
C ARG A 49 8.96 -10.03 3.92
N GLY A 50 10.19 -9.67 3.56
CA GLY A 50 10.51 -8.35 3.04
C GLY A 50 10.52 -7.25 4.12
N PRO A 51 10.12 -6.01 3.77
CA PRO A 51 10.32 -4.86 4.67
C PRO A 51 9.27 -4.82 5.79
N ALA A 52 9.74 -4.39 6.97
CA ALA A 52 8.92 -4.23 8.16
C ALA A 52 9.33 -2.99 8.96
N LEU A 53 8.38 -2.43 9.69
CA LEU A 53 8.53 -1.30 10.58
C LEU A 53 8.08 -1.72 11.98
N PHE A 54 8.84 -1.36 13.01
CA PHE A 54 8.58 -1.72 14.40
C PHE A 54 8.51 -0.49 15.31
N ASP A 55 7.75 -0.61 16.40
CA ASP A 55 7.58 0.41 17.44
C ASP A 55 7.23 1.82 16.89
N VAL A 56 6.32 1.85 15.90
CA VAL A 56 5.95 3.07 15.18
C VAL A 56 5.20 4.03 16.10
N LYS A 57 5.83 5.17 16.37
CA LYS A 57 5.36 6.22 17.26
C LYS A 57 5.17 7.54 16.53
N PHE A 58 4.16 8.30 16.98
CA PHE A 58 3.92 9.68 16.59
C PHE A 58 3.71 10.52 17.85
N LYS A 59 4.39 11.67 17.96
CA LYS A 59 4.36 12.55 19.14
C LYS A 59 4.69 11.83 20.46
N GLY A 60 5.50 10.76 20.38
CA GLY A 60 5.90 9.92 21.52
C GLY A 60 4.94 8.77 21.87
N GLU A 61 3.70 8.78 21.40
CA GLU A 61 2.73 7.69 21.59
C GLU A 61 2.93 6.60 20.52
N ARG A 62 2.84 5.31 20.89
CA ARG A 62 2.83 4.21 19.91
C ARG A 62 1.49 4.18 19.19
N ILE A 63 1.55 3.87 17.89
CA ILE A 63 0.39 3.60 17.03
C ILE A 63 0.42 2.13 16.58
N LEU A 64 1.57 1.67 16.07
CA LEU A 64 1.76 0.30 15.60
C LEU A 64 2.93 -0.35 16.34
N TYR A 65 2.74 -1.58 16.81
CA TYR A 65 3.86 -2.42 17.25
C TYR A 65 4.66 -2.93 16.04
N GLU A 66 3.96 -3.36 14.99
CA GLU A 66 4.53 -3.90 13.76
C GLU A 66 3.67 -3.51 12.54
N LEU A 67 4.34 -3.06 11.47
CA LEU A 67 3.77 -2.89 10.14
C LEU A 67 4.69 -3.58 9.14
N ALA A 68 4.28 -4.74 8.66
CA ALA A 68 5.13 -5.62 7.85
C ALA A 68 4.40 -6.12 6.62
N VAL A 69 5.15 -6.28 5.52
CA VAL A 69 4.74 -7.16 4.42
C VAL A 69 4.71 -8.59 4.97
N ASN A 70 3.70 -9.37 4.60
CA ASN A 70 3.56 -10.77 5.01
C ASN A 70 3.82 -11.72 3.83
N ASP A 71 3.15 -11.49 2.70
CA ASP A 71 3.31 -12.27 1.47
C ASP A 71 2.79 -11.48 0.24
N ILE A 72 3.13 -11.94 -0.96
CA ILE A 72 2.55 -11.51 -2.23
C ILE A 72 2.04 -12.76 -2.93
N ALA A 73 0.73 -12.88 -3.14
CA ALA A 73 0.15 -13.98 -3.91
C ALA A 73 -0.17 -13.51 -5.33
N LEU A 74 0.30 -14.29 -6.32
CA LEU A 74 -0.02 -14.08 -7.74
C LEU A 74 -0.83 -15.27 -8.23
N ASN A 75 -1.99 -15.05 -8.81
CA ASN A 75 -2.87 -16.12 -9.30
C ASN A 75 -3.21 -15.91 -10.78
N TYR A 76 -2.79 -16.83 -11.64
CA TYR A 76 -2.94 -16.74 -13.10
C TYR A 76 -4.08 -17.62 -13.63
N ALA A 77 -4.78 -17.09 -14.64
CA ALA A 77 -5.64 -17.88 -15.51
C ALA A 77 -5.19 -17.71 -16.96
N THR A 78 -5.02 -18.84 -17.67
CA THR A 78 -4.41 -18.91 -19.01
C THR A 78 -4.96 -20.12 -19.78
N ASP A 79 -4.94 -20.03 -21.11
CA ASP A 79 -5.36 -21.05 -22.07
C ASP A 79 -4.18 -21.81 -22.71
N SER A 80 -2.94 -21.48 -22.36
CA SER A 80 -1.73 -22.12 -22.87
C SER A 80 -1.47 -23.46 -22.20
N HIS A 81 -1.33 -24.54 -22.98
CA HIS A 81 -1.01 -25.89 -22.45
C HIS A 81 0.29 -25.97 -21.63
N SER A 82 1.22 -25.01 -21.80
CA SER A 82 2.49 -24.94 -21.05
C SER A 82 2.40 -24.18 -19.73
N GLN A 83 1.29 -23.47 -19.48
CA GLN A 83 1.05 -22.71 -18.25
C GLN A 83 -0.37 -23.06 -17.79
N ASN A 84 -0.48 -23.99 -16.84
CA ASN A 84 -1.74 -24.25 -16.14
C ASN A 84 -2.08 -23.08 -15.19
N ASN A 85 -3.08 -23.23 -14.32
CA ASN A 85 -3.31 -22.27 -13.23
C ASN A 85 -2.05 -22.17 -12.35
N ILE A 86 -1.30 -21.09 -12.50
CA ILE A 86 -0.06 -20.83 -11.75
C ILE A 86 -0.42 -19.97 -10.54
N ILE A 87 -0.02 -20.42 -9.37
CA ILE A 87 -0.16 -19.68 -8.11
C ILE A 87 1.23 -19.52 -7.51
N TYR A 88 1.70 -18.28 -7.41
CA TYR A 88 2.91 -17.95 -6.65
C TYR A 88 2.54 -17.39 -5.28
N ALA A 89 3.40 -17.69 -4.30
CA ALA A 89 3.46 -17.00 -3.01
C ALA A 89 4.90 -16.51 -2.88
N ASP A 90 5.16 -15.24 -3.16
CA ASP A 90 6.52 -14.72 -3.35
C ASP A 90 7.38 -14.83 -2.07
N ALA A 91 6.78 -14.94 -0.89
CA ALA A 91 7.50 -15.28 0.33
C ALA A 91 8.25 -16.62 0.24
N THR A 92 7.81 -17.60 -0.58
CA THR A 92 8.56 -18.86 -0.78
C THR A 92 9.83 -18.66 -1.60
N TYR A 93 9.87 -17.63 -2.44
CA TYR A 93 11.06 -17.24 -3.22
C TYR A 93 11.93 -16.24 -2.47
N GLY A 94 11.38 -15.59 -1.44
CA GLY A 94 12.08 -14.68 -0.54
C GLY A 94 12.00 -13.23 -1.02
N ILE A 95 11.06 -12.46 -0.45
CA ILE A 95 10.71 -11.12 -0.95
C ILE A 95 11.94 -10.22 -1.05
N MET A 96 12.78 -10.08 -0.01
CA MET A 96 13.98 -9.21 -0.10
C MET A 96 15.31 -9.94 -0.32
N GLY A 97 15.37 -11.27 -0.16
CA GLY A 97 16.64 -12.02 -0.18
C GLY A 97 16.56 -13.36 -0.89
N GLY A 98 15.74 -13.45 -1.94
CA GLY A 98 15.64 -14.61 -2.83
C GLY A 98 16.79 -14.75 -3.83
N ASP A 99 16.53 -15.46 -4.93
CA ASP A 99 17.53 -15.77 -5.97
C ASP A 99 17.96 -14.55 -6.83
N THR A 100 17.18 -13.46 -6.82
CA THR A 100 17.40 -12.27 -7.67
C THR A 100 17.28 -10.94 -6.90
N PRO A 101 18.01 -10.74 -5.79
CA PRO A 101 17.80 -9.60 -4.91
C PRO A 101 18.28 -8.29 -5.56
N GLY A 102 17.33 -7.43 -5.93
CA GLY A 102 17.61 -6.14 -6.57
C GLY A 102 18.33 -5.14 -5.66
N THR A 103 19.50 -4.64 -6.08
CA THR A 103 20.23 -3.63 -5.32
C THR A 103 19.75 -2.22 -5.62
N VAL A 104 19.62 -1.43 -4.57
CA VAL A 104 19.39 0.01 -4.58
C VAL A 104 20.32 0.80 -5.52
N ILE A 105 19.73 1.55 -6.45
CA ILE A 105 20.43 2.55 -7.27
C ILE A 105 20.00 3.97 -6.85
N LYS A 106 20.95 4.90 -6.70
CA LYS A 106 20.69 6.33 -6.44
C LYS A 106 20.46 7.09 -7.74
N ASP A 107 19.61 8.12 -7.69
CA ASP A 107 19.14 8.91 -8.86
C ASP A 107 18.27 8.10 -9.86
N ILE A 108 17.90 6.85 -9.51
CA ILE A 108 16.93 6.02 -10.24
C ILE A 108 15.76 5.65 -9.32
N ASP A 109 15.92 4.68 -8.40
CA ASP A 109 14.82 4.23 -7.52
C ASP A 109 14.68 5.08 -6.24
N CYS A 110 15.59 6.02 -6.00
CA CYS A 110 15.62 6.90 -4.84
C CYS A 110 16.40 8.17 -5.19
N PRO A 111 16.01 9.33 -4.66
CA PRO A 111 16.72 10.57 -4.92
C PRO A 111 18.22 10.48 -4.58
N LYS A 112 19.05 11.17 -5.36
CA LYS A 112 20.52 11.19 -5.18
C LYS A 112 20.95 11.51 -3.74
N HIS A 113 20.22 12.40 -3.08
CA HIS A 113 20.46 12.86 -1.71
C HIS A 113 19.88 11.95 -0.61
N GLY A 114 19.08 10.93 -0.95
CA GLY A 114 18.48 10.02 0.02
C GLY A 114 19.52 9.17 0.76
N SER A 115 19.24 8.83 2.00
CA SER A 115 20.04 7.88 2.78
C SER A 115 19.74 6.46 2.32
N VAL A 116 20.76 5.61 2.26
CA VAL A 116 20.65 4.22 1.82
C VAL A 116 21.15 3.33 2.94
N LEU A 117 20.30 2.41 3.37
CA LEU A 117 20.64 1.41 4.39
C LEU A 117 20.92 0.07 3.71
N GLN A 118 21.85 -0.68 4.30
CA GLN A 118 22.17 -2.04 3.89
C GLN A 118 21.40 -3.04 4.74
N THR A 119 20.89 -4.10 4.13
CA THR A 119 20.42 -5.31 4.82
C THR A 119 21.36 -6.47 4.49
N SER A 120 21.44 -7.41 5.42
CA SER A 120 22.24 -8.63 5.29
C SER A 120 21.32 -9.84 5.24
N PHE A 121 21.45 -10.67 4.20
CA PHE A 121 20.68 -11.92 4.04
C PHE A 121 21.61 -13.11 3.97
N TRP A 122 21.14 -14.30 4.36
CA TRP A 122 21.96 -15.51 4.26
C TRP A 122 21.78 -16.16 2.90
N LEU A 123 22.84 -16.24 2.10
CA LEU A 123 22.82 -16.96 0.83
C LEU A 123 23.29 -18.40 1.04
N THR A 124 22.33 -19.32 1.02
CA THR A 124 22.57 -20.77 1.16
C THR A 124 23.55 -21.31 0.11
N ALA A 125 23.50 -20.82 -1.13
CA ALA A 125 24.41 -21.25 -2.19
C ALA A 125 25.89 -20.93 -1.90
N THR A 126 26.17 -19.84 -1.18
CA THR A 126 27.54 -19.40 -0.85
C THR A 126 27.93 -19.62 0.61
N GLN A 127 27.00 -20.08 1.46
CA GLN A 127 27.16 -20.25 2.91
C GLN A 127 27.73 -19.00 3.60
N ARG A 128 27.23 -17.82 3.21
CA ARG A 128 27.72 -16.51 3.66
C ARG A 128 26.59 -15.49 3.73
N ALA A 129 26.77 -14.49 4.59
CA ALA A 129 25.95 -13.28 4.56
C ALA A 129 26.26 -12.46 3.29
N TYR A 130 25.20 -12.01 2.63
CA TYR A 130 25.24 -11.08 1.49
C TYR A 130 24.67 -9.75 1.93
N ASN A 131 25.51 -8.70 1.88
CA ASN A 131 25.09 -7.34 2.20
C ASN A 131 24.66 -6.65 0.92
N MET A 132 23.45 -6.10 0.92
CA MET A 132 22.93 -5.32 -0.18
C MET A 132 22.37 -4.00 0.32
N SER A 133 22.62 -2.95 -0.44
CA SER A 133 21.84 -1.72 -0.34
C SER A 133 20.40 -2.07 -0.77
N SER A 134 19.43 -1.91 0.12
CA SER A 134 18.06 -2.41 -0.07
C SER A 134 16.96 -1.41 0.32
N ILE A 135 17.24 -0.52 1.25
CA ILE A 135 16.28 0.42 1.81
C ILE A 135 16.75 1.85 1.56
N CYS A 136 15.85 2.75 1.16
CA CYS A 136 16.11 4.18 1.11
C CYS A 136 15.17 4.96 2.02
N VAL A 137 15.75 5.94 2.71
CA VAL A 137 15.05 6.92 3.54
C VAL A 137 15.37 8.29 2.96
N TYR A 138 14.37 9.14 2.80
CA TYR A 138 14.53 10.49 2.28
C TYR A 138 13.49 11.44 2.87
N GLU A 139 13.49 12.67 2.36
CA GLU A 139 12.48 13.71 2.40
C GLU A 139 12.13 14.06 0.95
N ALA A 140 10.87 14.40 0.69
CA ALA A 140 10.40 14.80 -0.62
C ALA A 140 9.21 15.74 -0.47
N ASP A 141 8.91 16.43 -1.55
CA ASP A 141 7.83 17.40 -1.62
C ASP A 141 6.50 16.71 -1.97
N GLY A 142 5.46 17.14 -1.27
CA GLY A 142 4.11 16.63 -1.43
C GLY A 142 3.54 17.27 -2.68
N LYS A 143 3.39 16.48 -3.75
CA LYS A 143 2.81 16.94 -5.03
C LYS A 143 1.40 17.55 -4.90
N SER A 144 0.78 17.40 -3.73
CA SER A 144 -0.46 18.02 -3.31
C SER A 144 -0.35 18.44 -1.85
N ALA A 145 -1.13 19.46 -1.49
CA ALA A 145 -1.40 19.88 -0.14
C ALA A 145 -1.96 18.75 0.75
N LEU A 146 -1.48 18.64 2.00
CA LEU A 146 -2.04 17.84 3.11
C LEU A 146 -3.42 18.39 3.50
N TRP A 147 -3.52 19.71 3.59
CA TRP A 147 -4.74 20.49 3.74
C TRP A 147 -4.58 21.88 3.10
N ARG A 148 -5.33 22.14 2.02
CA ARG A 148 -5.46 23.49 1.45
C ARG A 148 -6.83 24.11 1.70
N HIS A 149 -6.83 25.29 2.29
CA HIS A 149 -7.92 26.25 2.15
C HIS A 149 -7.54 27.29 1.08
N ALA A 150 -8.49 28.09 0.60
CA ALA A 150 -8.19 29.24 -0.26
C ALA A 150 -7.76 30.44 0.62
N GLY A 151 -6.60 30.25 1.25
CA GLY A 151 -5.88 31.06 2.24
C GLY A 151 -4.67 30.22 2.72
N MET A 152 -3.56 30.83 3.14
CA MET A 152 -2.24 30.16 3.31
C MET A 152 -2.22 28.90 4.23
N GLY A 153 -1.44 27.83 3.99
CA GLY A 153 -0.61 27.45 2.82
C GLY A 153 0.64 26.59 3.14
N PHE A 154 1.13 25.81 2.14
CA PHE A 154 2.35 24.96 2.07
C PHE A 154 2.34 23.56 2.73
N GLU A 155 2.95 22.53 2.06
CA GLU A 155 3.13 21.12 2.51
C GLU A 155 4.29 20.31 1.87
N ALA A 156 4.52 19.05 2.32
CA ALA A 156 5.56 18.08 1.89
C ALA A 156 5.11 16.57 1.98
N GLY A 157 5.88 15.58 1.44
CA GLY A 157 5.57 14.12 1.52
C GLY A 157 6.49 13.13 0.74
N LEU A 158 6.58 11.84 1.17
CA LEU A 158 7.60 10.84 0.75
C LEU A 158 7.19 9.70 -0.23
N ARG A 159 8.12 8.77 -0.52
CA ARG A 159 8.02 7.59 -1.40
C ARG A 159 9.16 6.57 -1.08
N ASN A 160 9.11 5.29 -1.53
CA ASN A 160 10.21 4.29 -1.42
C ASN A 160 10.25 3.32 -2.66
N ARG A 161 10.73 2.06 -2.55
CA ARG A 161 11.50 1.36 -3.63
C ARG A 161 11.03 -0.03 -4.12
N PRO A 162 11.36 -0.42 -5.39
CA PRO A 162 11.16 -1.74 -6.00
C PRO A 162 11.98 -2.88 -5.37
N VAL A 163 11.41 -4.08 -5.47
CA VAL A 163 11.92 -5.37 -5.03
C VAL A 163 11.74 -6.34 -6.20
N VAL A 164 12.82 -6.95 -6.70
CA VAL A 164 12.77 -7.80 -7.90
C VAL A 164 12.57 -9.26 -7.49
N ILE A 165 11.56 -9.92 -8.06
CA ILE A 165 11.27 -11.34 -7.83
C ILE A 165 10.96 -11.98 -9.18
N GLY A 166 11.92 -12.72 -9.72
CA GLY A 166 11.82 -13.34 -11.04
C GLY A 166 11.67 -12.30 -12.15
N ASN A 167 10.47 -12.18 -12.72
CA ASN A 167 10.14 -11.22 -13.78
C ASN A 167 9.45 -9.94 -13.27
N TYR A 168 9.03 -9.87 -12.00
CA TYR A 168 8.33 -8.71 -11.43
C TYR A 168 9.22 -7.80 -10.59
N ASP A 169 8.88 -6.51 -10.58
CA ASP A 169 9.46 -5.48 -9.72
C ASP A 169 8.36 -4.87 -8.81
N HIS A 170 8.34 -5.20 -7.51
CA HIS A 170 7.36 -4.73 -6.53
C HIS A 170 7.88 -3.60 -5.63
N THR A 171 7.39 -2.38 -5.81
CA THR A 171 7.80 -1.21 -5.01
C THR A 171 7.00 -1.07 -3.73
N PHE A 172 7.58 -1.36 -2.57
CA PHE A 172 6.96 -1.13 -1.27
C PHE A 172 7.26 0.27 -0.75
N GLU A 173 6.22 1.06 -0.53
CA GLU A 173 6.31 2.43 -0.07
C GLU A 173 5.54 2.62 1.24
N PHE A 174 6.26 3.02 2.30
CA PHE A 174 5.70 3.46 3.58
C PHE A 174 5.90 4.97 3.67
N HIS A 175 4.82 5.74 3.62
CA HIS A 175 4.85 7.20 3.69
C HIS A 175 4.33 7.65 5.05
N PHE A 176 5.01 8.61 5.67
CA PHE A 176 4.63 9.24 6.92
C PHE A 176 4.31 10.71 6.67
N PHE A 177 3.24 11.22 7.31
CA PHE A 177 2.74 12.59 7.10
C PHE A 177 2.73 13.37 8.42
N LEU A 178 2.70 14.70 8.31
CA LEU A 178 2.76 15.61 9.47
C LEU A 178 1.48 15.62 10.32
N ASP A 179 0.37 15.10 9.79
CA ASP A 179 -0.93 14.96 10.46
C ASP A 179 -1.06 13.66 11.28
N GLY A 180 -0.06 12.78 11.23
CA GLY A 180 -0.12 11.46 11.86
C GLY A 180 -0.63 10.34 10.96
N LYS A 181 -0.89 10.61 9.67
CA LYS A 181 -1.23 9.57 8.68
C LYS A 181 -0.02 8.71 8.33
N ILE A 182 -0.28 7.41 8.19
CA ILE A 182 0.60 6.44 7.54
C ILE A 182 -0.08 6.01 6.24
N PHE A 183 0.66 5.97 5.14
CA PHE A 183 0.13 5.54 3.84
C PHE A 183 1.05 4.49 3.23
N ASN A 184 0.46 3.34 2.91
CA ASN A 184 1.19 2.20 2.36
C ASN A 184 0.76 2.00 0.92
N TYR A 185 1.72 1.89 0.01
CA TYR A 185 1.46 1.70 -1.41
C TYR A 185 2.40 0.63 -1.99
N VAL A 186 1.89 -0.21 -2.90
CA VAL A 186 2.71 -1.17 -3.67
C VAL A 186 2.58 -0.93 -5.17
N ARG A 187 3.69 -0.76 -5.89
CA ARG A 187 3.69 -0.69 -7.37
C ARG A 187 4.23 -1.98 -7.96
N ALA A 188 3.47 -2.63 -8.85
CA ALA A 188 4.02 -3.67 -9.71
C ALA A 188 4.61 -3.04 -10.99
N SER A 189 5.75 -3.56 -11.43
CA SER A 189 6.44 -3.26 -12.69
C SER A 189 7.20 -4.51 -13.13
N GLY A 190 8.11 -4.37 -14.10
CA GLY A 190 8.93 -5.46 -14.64
C GLY A 190 8.40 -5.99 -15.95
N PHE A 191 8.61 -7.28 -16.19
CA PHE A 191 8.06 -8.01 -17.33
C PHE A 191 6.82 -8.79 -16.89
N ILE A 192 5.78 -8.79 -17.72
CA ILE A 192 4.65 -9.72 -17.53
C ILE A 192 5.13 -11.16 -17.78
N GLN A 193 4.63 -12.10 -16.99
CA GLN A 193 4.74 -13.52 -17.35
C GLN A 193 3.74 -13.82 -18.46
N ALA A 194 4.26 -14.05 -19.66
CA ALA A 194 3.46 -14.21 -20.86
C ALA A 194 3.24 -15.69 -21.22
N SER A 195 2.13 -15.97 -21.89
CA SER A 195 1.79 -17.29 -22.44
C SER A 195 2.00 -17.32 -23.96
N PHE A 196 2.06 -18.53 -24.54
CA PHE A 196 2.09 -18.70 -25.99
C PHE A 196 0.73 -18.36 -26.60
N TRP A 197 0.73 -17.60 -27.70
CA TRP A 197 -0.47 -17.32 -28.49
C TRP A 197 -0.45 -18.13 -29.79
N GLU A 198 -1.33 -19.12 -29.88
CA GLU A 198 -1.56 -19.89 -31.09
C GLU A 198 -2.48 -19.10 -32.04
N ARG A 199 -1.94 -18.61 -33.16
CA ARG A 199 -2.63 -17.70 -34.08
C ARG A 199 -3.93 -18.26 -34.62
N ASP A 200 -3.91 -19.54 -34.98
CA ASP A 200 -4.97 -20.20 -35.74
C ASP A 200 -5.79 -21.19 -34.89
N ASP A 201 -5.67 -21.11 -33.56
CA ASP A 201 -6.44 -21.95 -32.63
C ASP A 201 -7.95 -21.82 -32.92
N PRO A 202 -8.65 -22.91 -33.28
CA PRO A 202 -10.07 -22.86 -33.58
C PRO A 202 -10.95 -22.58 -32.36
N LYS A 203 -10.42 -22.71 -31.14
CA LYS A 203 -11.14 -22.35 -29.89
C LYS A 203 -11.44 -20.85 -29.79
N TRP A 204 -10.57 -20.01 -30.37
CA TRP A 204 -10.67 -18.55 -30.27
C TRP A 204 -11.01 -17.93 -31.64
N PRO A 205 -12.27 -17.52 -31.86
CA PRO A 205 -12.68 -16.87 -33.11
C PRO A 205 -12.14 -15.44 -33.21
N ASP A 206 -11.92 -14.76 -32.08
CA ASP A 206 -11.24 -13.48 -32.02
C ASP A 206 -9.72 -13.69 -32.05
N LYS A 207 -9.05 -13.22 -33.11
CA LYS A 207 -7.60 -13.41 -33.28
C LYS A 207 -6.73 -12.40 -32.52
N THR A 208 -7.33 -11.64 -31.60
CA THR A 208 -6.64 -10.63 -30.78
C THR A 208 -6.68 -10.90 -29.27
N ARG A 209 -7.51 -11.84 -28.80
CA ARG A 209 -7.73 -12.15 -27.38
C ARG A 209 -8.46 -13.47 -27.17
N SER A 210 -8.36 -13.99 -25.96
CA SER A 210 -9.23 -15.05 -25.43
C SER A 210 -9.95 -14.57 -24.17
N SER A 211 -10.72 -15.46 -23.52
CA SER A 211 -11.30 -15.19 -22.20
C SER A 211 -10.25 -14.94 -21.11
N PHE A 212 -8.98 -15.28 -21.37
CA PHE A 212 -7.89 -15.24 -20.40
C PHE A 212 -6.87 -14.12 -20.64
N GLY A 213 -7.00 -13.33 -21.71
CA GLY A 213 -6.06 -12.24 -21.97
C GLY A 213 -6.03 -11.75 -23.41
N TYR A 214 -5.19 -10.73 -23.64
CA TYR A 214 -4.97 -10.14 -24.96
C TYR A 214 -3.67 -10.62 -25.59
N LYS A 215 -3.63 -10.67 -26.94
CA LYS A 215 -2.41 -10.85 -27.72
C LYS A 215 -1.52 -9.60 -27.54
N VAL A 216 -0.31 -9.80 -27.01
CA VAL A 216 0.69 -8.73 -26.76
C VAL A 216 1.88 -8.79 -27.73
N SER A 217 2.08 -9.91 -28.41
CA SER A 217 3.01 -10.04 -29.53
C SER A 217 2.54 -11.14 -30.49
N ASP A 218 3.27 -11.32 -31.57
CA ASP A 218 2.93 -12.15 -32.71
C ASP A 218 2.66 -13.64 -32.39
N TYR A 219 3.22 -14.13 -31.28
CA TYR A 219 3.04 -15.47 -30.71
C TYR A 219 2.93 -15.43 -29.18
N MET A 220 2.48 -14.30 -28.61
CA MET A 220 2.48 -14.08 -27.17
C MET A 220 1.18 -13.45 -26.68
N SER A 221 0.56 -14.04 -25.66
CA SER A 221 -0.56 -13.47 -24.91
C SER A 221 -0.08 -12.95 -23.56
N GLY A 222 -0.77 -11.93 -23.02
CA GLY A 222 -0.63 -11.49 -21.64
C GLY A 222 -1.80 -12.05 -20.83
N PRO A 223 -1.60 -13.12 -20.03
CA PRO A 223 -2.66 -13.72 -19.24
C PRO A 223 -3.14 -12.80 -18.12
N ILE A 224 -4.42 -12.90 -17.80
CA ILE A 224 -5.01 -12.28 -16.62
C ILE A 224 -4.45 -12.93 -15.36
N HIS A 225 -4.07 -12.11 -14.40
CA HIS A 225 -3.59 -12.54 -13.10
C HIS A 225 -3.88 -11.47 -12.04
N ASP A 226 -4.18 -11.93 -10.83
CA ASP A 226 -4.36 -11.06 -9.67
C ASP A 226 -3.03 -10.88 -8.93
N HIS A 227 -2.77 -9.65 -8.46
CA HIS A 227 -1.72 -9.34 -7.50
C HIS A 227 -2.35 -9.07 -6.12
N MET A 228 -2.13 -9.97 -5.16
CA MET A 228 -2.69 -9.87 -3.81
C MET A 228 -1.58 -9.63 -2.78
N PHE A 229 -1.55 -8.45 -2.16
CA PHE A 229 -0.53 -8.07 -1.18
C PHE A 229 -1.05 -8.25 0.25
N GLY A 230 -0.42 -9.15 1.02
CA GLY A 230 -0.71 -9.37 2.43
C GLY A 230 0.15 -8.47 3.33
N PHE A 231 -0.49 -7.74 4.25
CA PHE A 231 0.18 -6.93 5.27
C PHE A 231 -0.24 -7.36 6.68
N LYS A 232 0.72 -7.42 7.61
CA LYS A 232 0.44 -7.41 9.04
C LYS A 232 0.43 -5.95 9.51
N VAL A 233 -0.66 -5.54 10.18
CA VAL A 233 -0.81 -4.21 10.77
C VAL A 233 -1.21 -4.39 12.23
N ASP A 234 -0.22 -4.35 13.12
CA ASP A 234 -0.35 -4.65 14.55
C ASP A 234 -0.53 -3.36 15.34
N PHE A 235 -1.78 -3.00 15.65
CA PHE A 235 -2.12 -1.75 16.34
C PHE A 235 -1.96 -1.86 17.86
N ASP A 236 -1.19 -0.92 18.42
CA ASP A 236 -0.99 -0.70 19.86
C ASP A 236 -1.39 0.76 20.16
N LEU A 237 -2.64 1.14 19.87
CA LEU A 237 -3.11 2.52 20.07
C LEU A 237 -3.19 2.85 21.55
N ILE A 238 -2.21 3.60 22.05
CA ILE A 238 -2.02 4.02 23.47
C ILE A 238 -1.64 2.83 24.37
N ASP A 239 -2.39 1.74 24.28
CA ASP A 239 -2.10 0.44 24.85
C ASP A 239 -2.65 -0.68 23.94
N ARG A 240 -2.49 -1.94 24.36
CA ARG A 240 -2.92 -3.13 23.59
C ARG A 240 -4.43 -3.40 23.58
N ASN A 241 -5.21 -2.67 24.38
CA ASN A 241 -6.65 -2.91 24.54
C ASN A 241 -7.44 -2.11 23.50
N ASN A 242 -7.26 -2.49 22.24
CA ASN A 242 -7.94 -1.90 21.11
C ASN A 242 -9.14 -2.75 20.70
N SER A 243 -10.02 -2.19 19.89
CA SER A 243 -11.13 -2.91 19.28
C SER A 243 -11.37 -2.43 17.86
N PHE A 244 -11.79 -3.35 16.99
CA PHE A 244 -12.12 -3.03 15.61
C PHE A 244 -13.59 -2.60 15.52
N GLN A 245 -13.85 -1.50 14.84
CA GLN A 245 -15.17 -0.90 14.69
C GLN A 245 -15.45 -0.59 13.23
N LEU A 246 -16.63 -0.98 12.75
CA LEU A 246 -17.14 -0.54 11.46
C LEU A 246 -18.04 0.65 11.68
N VAL A 247 -17.90 1.69 10.86
CA VAL A 247 -18.84 2.80 10.75
C VAL A 247 -19.44 2.77 9.36
N ASN A 248 -20.73 2.47 9.28
CA ASN A 248 -21.45 2.34 8.03
C ASN A 248 -22.14 3.67 7.70
N TRP A 249 -21.94 4.21 6.50
CA TRP A 249 -22.79 5.26 5.98
C TRP A 249 -24.04 4.64 5.34
N LYS A 250 -25.20 5.17 5.70
CA LYS A 250 -26.50 4.68 5.24
C LYS A 250 -27.36 5.84 4.76
N ALA A 251 -28.22 5.54 3.81
CA ALA A 251 -29.34 6.39 3.42
C ALA A 251 -30.64 5.67 3.79
N GLY A 252 -31.66 6.41 4.21
CA GLY A 252 -32.95 5.86 4.58
C GLY A 252 -33.84 6.82 5.36
N PRO A 253 -35.03 6.35 5.81
CA PRO A 253 -35.96 7.16 6.57
C PRO A 253 -35.36 7.71 7.87
N ILE A 254 -35.61 8.98 8.19
CA ILE A 254 -35.12 9.64 9.41
C ILE A 254 -35.52 8.89 10.68
N LEU A 255 -36.75 8.38 10.73
CA LEU A 255 -37.21 7.65 11.90
C LEU A 255 -36.40 6.36 12.12
N LYS A 256 -35.88 5.74 11.06
CA LYS A 256 -34.93 4.62 11.14
C LYS A 256 -33.55 5.11 11.61
N ALA A 257 -33.07 6.23 11.08
CA ALA A 257 -31.79 6.84 11.48
C ALA A 257 -31.75 7.17 12.98
N ILE A 258 -32.76 7.88 13.49
CA ILE A 258 -32.84 8.29 14.90
C ILE A 258 -33.01 7.09 15.85
N ARG A 259 -33.78 6.07 15.43
CA ARG A 259 -33.97 4.84 16.20
C ARG A 259 -32.73 3.97 16.33
N THR A 260 -31.64 4.25 15.59
CA THR A 260 -30.33 3.62 15.86
C THR A 260 -29.76 4.00 17.23
N GLN A 261 -30.12 5.20 17.73
CA GLN A 261 -29.66 5.70 19.04
C GLN A 261 -30.71 5.55 20.13
N ASN A 262 -31.98 5.76 19.78
CA ASN A 262 -33.09 5.63 20.72
C ASN A 262 -34.33 5.05 20.03
N ALA A 263 -34.51 3.74 20.17
CA ALA A 263 -35.61 2.98 19.57
C ALA A 263 -37.00 3.49 19.98
N SER A 264 -37.13 4.13 21.14
CA SER A 264 -38.39 4.62 21.72
C SER A 264 -38.93 5.90 21.08
N ILE A 265 -38.17 6.55 20.19
CA ILE A 265 -38.62 7.81 19.57
C ILE A 265 -39.79 7.54 18.61
N PRO A 266 -40.97 8.17 18.81
CA PRO A 266 -42.20 7.79 18.11
C PRO A 266 -42.28 8.35 16.68
N ALA A 267 -41.78 9.57 16.45
CA ALA A 267 -41.88 10.31 15.20
C ALA A 267 -40.57 11.06 14.88
N ALA A 268 -40.39 11.47 13.62
CA ALA A 268 -39.26 12.29 13.21
C ALA A 268 -39.44 13.76 13.67
N PRO A 269 -38.36 14.46 14.06
CA PRO A 269 -38.44 15.89 14.40
C PRO A 269 -38.85 16.77 13.21
N GLU A 270 -39.67 17.79 13.48
CA GLU A 270 -40.27 18.67 12.46
C GLU A 270 -39.27 19.48 11.62
N TYR A 271 -38.05 19.69 12.11
CA TYR A 271 -37.00 20.39 11.36
C TYR A 271 -36.44 19.59 10.16
N PHE A 272 -36.82 18.31 10.03
CA PHE A 272 -36.54 17.53 8.83
C PHE A 272 -37.66 17.65 7.79
N ILE A 273 -37.39 18.36 6.70
CA ILE A 273 -38.36 18.65 5.63
C ILE A 273 -38.66 17.44 4.73
N TYR A 274 -37.70 16.51 4.58
CA TYR A 274 -37.81 15.32 3.73
C TYR A 274 -37.68 14.05 4.57
N ASN A 275 -38.44 12.99 4.29
CA ASN A 275 -38.40 11.75 5.06
C ASN A 275 -37.06 10.98 4.93
N GLU A 276 -36.39 11.08 3.79
CA GLU A 276 -35.12 10.40 3.52
C GLU A 276 -33.91 11.25 3.96
N THR A 277 -32.95 10.64 4.64
CA THR A 277 -31.71 11.30 5.07
C THR A 277 -30.49 10.38 4.93
N ARG A 278 -29.30 10.95 5.11
CA ARG A 278 -28.06 10.18 5.33
C ARG A 278 -27.75 10.14 6.82
N TYR A 279 -27.27 8.99 7.29
CA TYR A 279 -26.90 8.78 8.68
C TYR A 279 -25.77 7.76 8.80
N ILE A 280 -25.13 7.73 9.96
CA ILE A 280 -24.17 6.68 10.31
C ILE A 280 -24.78 5.73 11.33
N ASP A 281 -24.38 4.47 11.27
CA ASP A 281 -24.35 3.60 12.44
C ASP A 281 -22.99 2.93 12.57
N TRP A 282 -22.75 2.29 13.71
CA TRP A 282 -21.48 1.65 14.01
C TRP A 282 -21.70 0.33 14.75
N GLU A 283 -20.76 -0.58 14.56
CA GLU A 283 -20.76 -1.88 15.20
C GLU A 283 -19.33 -2.28 15.60
N ARG A 284 -19.19 -2.93 16.75
CA ARG A 284 -17.92 -3.49 17.21
C ARG A 284 -17.74 -4.88 16.61
N VAL A 285 -16.71 -5.08 15.80
CA VAL A 285 -16.45 -6.36 15.14
C VAL A 285 -16.05 -7.40 16.17
N GLN A 286 -16.87 -8.44 16.32
CA GLN A 286 -16.62 -9.55 17.24
C GLN A 286 -15.83 -10.69 16.59
N THR A 287 -15.90 -10.83 15.25
CA THR A 287 -15.18 -11.85 14.49
C THR A 287 -14.77 -11.30 13.13
N GLU A 288 -13.63 -11.72 12.61
CA GLU A 288 -13.08 -11.35 11.29
C GLU A 288 -14.09 -11.51 10.13
N ARG A 289 -15.04 -12.44 10.24
CA ARG A 289 -16.09 -12.71 9.24
C ARG A 289 -17.06 -11.53 9.04
N ALA A 290 -17.10 -10.55 9.94
CA ALA A 290 -17.86 -9.32 9.73
C ALA A 290 -17.23 -8.43 8.63
N ILE A 291 -15.92 -8.57 8.37
CA ILE A 291 -15.16 -7.81 7.37
C ILE A 291 -15.29 -8.50 5.99
N THR A 292 -16.53 -8.76 5.55
CA THR A 292 -16.82 -9.54 4.33
C THR A 292 -17.47 -8.75 3.21
N LYS A 293 -17.85 -7.49 3.45
CA LYS A 293 -18.41 -6.60 2.41
C LYS A 293 -17.90 -5.18 2.62
N GLN A 294 -16.90 -4.77 1.83
CA GLN A 294 -16.69 -3.36 1.53
C GLN A 294 -17.86 -2.87 0.67
N ALA A 295 -18.99 -2.57 1.33
CA ALA A 295 -20.01 -1.74 0.74
C ALA A 295 -19.39 -0.38 0.40
N HIS A 296 -19.87 0.30 -0.65
CA HIS A 296 -19.22 1.49 -1.21
C HIS A 296 -19.02 2.68 -0.25
N GLN A 297 -19.54 2.64 0.98
CA GLN A 297 -19.36 3.64 2.03
C GLN A 297 -19.31 3.02 3.44
N GLN A 298 -18.29 2.20 3.72
CA GLN A 298 -17.99 1.68 5.06
C GLN A 298 -16.57 2.10 5.48
N PHE A 299 -16.42 2.59 6.70
CA PHE A 299 -15.14 2.97 7.30
C PHE A 299 -14.73 1.96 8.36
N MET A 300 -13.48 1.50 8.29
CA MET A 300 -12.89 0.60 9.27
C MET A 300 -12.06 1.40 10.26
N PHE A 301 -12.31 1.24 11.56
CA PHE A 301 -11.56 1.91 12.61
C PHE A 301 -10.94 0.90 13.57
N VAL A 302 -9.74 1.19 14.04
CA VAL A 302 -9.20 0.62 15.27
C VAL A 302 -9.27 1.70 16.35
N VAL A 303 -9.90 1.39 17.48
CA VAL A 303 -10.16 2.35 18.56
C VAL A 303 -9.67 1.81 19.90
N ASN A 304 -9.16 2.69 20.77
CA ASN A 304 -8.92 2.39 22.16
C ASN A 304 -10.19 2.66 22.97
N THR A 305 -10.65 1.66 23.72
CA THR A 305 -11.95 1.72 24.42
C THR A 305 -11.86 2.34 25.82
N ARG A 306 -10.64 2.52 26.34
CA ARG A 306 -10.36 3.11 27.65
C ARG A 306 -10.09 4.60 27.56
N GLU A 307 -9.42 5.02 26.49
CA GLU A 307 -8.94 6.37 26.30
C GLU A 307 -9.77 7.16 25.29
N LYS A 308 -10.28 8.31 25.75
CA LYS A 308 -11.19 9.17 25.00
C LYS A 308 -10.55 10.53 24.73
N ASN A 309 -10.89 11.12 23.60
CA ASN A 309 -10.55 12.52 23.33
C ASN A 309 -11.35 13.47 24.25
N LYS A 310 -11.03 14.77 24.20
CA LYS A 310 -11.68 15.82 25.00
C LYS A 310 -13.21 15.95 24.83
N TRP A 311 -13.80 15.25 23.86
CA TRP A 311 -15.25 15.22 23.58
C TRP A 311 -15.92 13.91 24.01
N GLY A 312 -15.19 13.01 24.70
CA GLY A 312 -15.72 11.73 25.18
C GLY A 312 -15.82 10.63 24.12
N VAL A 313 -15.27 10.85 22.93
CA VAL A 313 -15.20 9.87 21.82
C VAL A 313 -13.90 9.06 21.95
N GLU A 314 -13.98 7.74 21.77
CA GLU A 314 -12.82 6.84 21.79
C GLU A 314 -11.73 7.30 20.79
N ARG A 315 -10.46 7.28 21.21
CA ARG A 315 -9.32 7.61 20.33
C ARG A 315 -9.11 6.46 19.35
N GLY A 316 -8.77 6.74 18.08
CA GLY A 316 -8.61 5.69 17.08
C GLY A 316 -7.92 6.13 15.80
N TYR A 317 -7.62 5.13 14.96
CA TYR A 317 -7.13 5.28 13.60
C TYR A 317 -8.13 4.68 12.61
N VAL A 318 -8.31 5.33 11.45
CA VAL A 318 -9.08 4.80 10.33
C VAL A 318 -8.19 4.00 9.39
N ILE A 319 -8.69 2.87 8.88
CA ILE A 319 -8.07 2.06 7.83
C ILE A 319 -8.88 2.29 6.55
N GLU A 320 -8.28 2.99 5.59
CA GLU A 320 -8.91 3.34 4.31
C GLU A 320 -8.30 2.51 3.18
N PRO A 321 -9.01 1.51 2.64
CA PRO A 321 -8.57 0.78 1.46
C PRO A 321 -8.75 1.69 0.24
N LEU A 322 -7.66 1.97 -0.49
CA LEU A 322 -7.76 2.63 -1.79
C LEU A 322 -8.16 1.64 -2.88
N ALA A 323 -8.91 2.13 -3.87
CA ALA A 323 -9.26 1.36 -5.05
C ALA A 323 -7.99 0.93 -5.82
N THR A 324 -7.88 -0.37 -6.08
CA THR A 324 -6.86 -0.91 -6.99
C THR A 324 -7.14 -0.46 -8.42
N GLY A 325 -6.10 -0.08 -9.17
CA GLY A 325 -6.19 0.19 -10.61
C GLY A 325 -6.39 1.64 -11.07
N ASN A 326 -6.59 2.62 -10.17
CA ASN A 326 -6.67 4.04 -10.55
C ASN A 326 -5.45 4.83 -10.03
N LEU A 327 -4.53 5.18 -10.93
CA LEU A 327 -3.49 6.21 -10.79
C LEU A 327 -3.34 7.01 -12.09
#